data_AF-A0A935Q177-F1
#
_entry.id   AF-A0A935Q177-F1
#
_cell.length_a   1.000
_cell.length_b   1.000
_cell.length_c   1.000
_cell.angle_alpha   90.00
_cell.angle_beta   90.00
_cell.angle_gamma   90.00
#
_symmetry.space_group_name_H-M   'P 1'
#
loop_
_entity.id
_entity.type
_entity.pdbx_description
1 polymer ?
#
loop_
_entity_poly.entity_id
_entity_poly.type
_entity_poly.pdbx_seq_one_letter_code
_entity_poly.pdbx_strand_id
1 'polypeptide(L)'
;MTTHLDRLLFAQGGQCFFCRKPLSKADASVEHLVASTNGGTNEDGNCVACCKALNHLLDSKSIKDKMQIVLNQRGNFLCPGNVCPPSNPAPTSNPATAAPKPLPATTNGASTAIDLVQSDLKKRGASRPRKLSTLTSTIKALLKQQQKPNSDAEVAKLITELQKRGNLIVTDTKITYKLG
;
A
#
# COMPACT_ATOMS: atom_id res chain seq x y z
N MET A 1 18.19 -4.40 23.80
CA MET A 1 17.68 -5.01 22.55
C MET A 1 17.77 -3.99 21.44
N THR A 2 18.42 -4.30 20.31
CA THR A 2 18.48 -3.42 19.14
C THR A 2 17.17 -3.47 18.38
N THR A 3 16.52 -2.32 18.20
CA THR A 3 15.27 -2.24 17.45
C THR A 3 15.52 -2.43 15.95
N HIS A 4 14.47 -2.73 15.18
CA HIS A 4 14.56 -2.77 13.71
C HIS A 4 15.01 -1.41 13.15
N LEU A 5 14.54 -0.31 13.74
CA LEU A 5 14.96 1.04 13.38
C LEU A 5 16.45 1.28 13.64
N ASP A 6 17.00 0.78 14.75
CA ASP A 6 18.43 0.89 15.05
C ASP A 6 19.30 0.18 14.00
N ARG A 7 18.86 -0.99 13.53
CA ARG A 7 19.54 -1.74 12.46
C ARG A 7 19.55 -0.98 11.14
N LEU A 8 18.41 -0.41 10.75
CA LEU A 8 18.29 0.39 9.52
C LEU A 8 19.12 1.67 9.59
N LEU A 9 19.07 2.40 10.71
CA LEU A 9 19.89 3.59 10.91
C LEU A 9 21.38 3.27 10.85
N PHE A 10 21.82 2.18 11.47
CA PHE A 10 23.22 1.74 11.40
C PHE A 10 23.62 1.40 9.95
N ALA A 11 22.83 0.59 9.25
CA ALA A 11 23.10 0.22 7.86
C ALA A 11 23.11 1.42 6.89
N GLN A 12 22.34 2.47 7.20
CA GLN A 12 22.25 3.70 6.42
C GLN A 12 23.25 4.79 6.85
N GLY A 13 24.16 4.51 7.78
CA GLY A 13 25.15 5.49 8.26
C GLY A 13 24.54 6.66 9.04
N GLY A 14 23.41 6.43 9.72
CA GLY A 14 22.72 7.44 10.53
C GLY A 14 22.04 8.54 9.71
N GLN A 15 21.80 8.30 8.41
CA GLN A 15 21.19 9.26 7.51
C GLN A 15 19.80 8.80 7.05
N CYS A 16 18.94 9.76 6.75
CA CYS A 16 17.66 9.51 6.08
C CYS A 16 17.90 8.95 4.68
N PHE A 17 17.19 7.89 4.32
CA PHE A 17 17.32 7.23 3.01
C PHE A 17 17.04 8.19 1.83
N PHE A 18 16.05 9.08 1.98
CA PHE A 18 15.59 9.95 0.91
C PHE A 18 16.38 11.27 0.82
N CYS A 19 16.45 12.06 1.90
CA CYS A 19 17.12 13.36 1.88
C CYS A 19 18.61 13.32 2.20
N ARG A 20 19.15 12.17 2.62
CA ARG A 20 20.56 11.97 3.00
C ARG A 20 21.07 12.83 4.16
N LYS A 21 20.19 13.59 4.83
CA LYS A 21 20.55 14.37 6.01
C LYS A 21 20.71 13.46 7.24
N PRO A 22 21.55 13.85 8.21
CA PRO A 22 21.65 13.16 9.50
C PRO A 22 20.26 13.01 10.13
N LEU A 23 19.95 11.80 10.61
CA LEU A 23 18.64 11.46 11.12
C LEU A 23 18.75 11.01 12.58
N SER A 24 18.14 11.78 13.48
CA SER A 24 18.05 11.45 14.90
C SER A 24 17.04 10.32 15.12
N LYS A 25 17.22 9.51 16.17
CA LYS A 25 16.25 8.44 16.51
C LYS A 25 14.84 8.97 16.84
N ALA A 26 14.74 10.20 17.36
CA ALA A 26 13.46 10.82 17.71
C ALA A 26 12.63 11.17 16.46
N ASP A 27 13.30 11.56 15.37
CA ASP A 27 12.67 11.98 14.12
C ASP A 27 12.68 10.88 13.04
N ALA A 28 13.29 9.73 13.35
CA ALA A 28 13.38 8.58 12.47
C ALA A 28 12.10 7.74 12.52
N SER A 29 11.72 7.23 11.35
CA SER A 29 10.62 6.30 11.19
C SER A 29 11.01 5.21 10.19
N VAL A 30 10.44 4.02 10.35
CA VAL A 30 10.59 2.93 9.38
C VAL A 30 9.54 3.11 8.29
N GLU A 31 9.99 3.24 7.06
CA GLU A 31 9.15 3.32 5.87
C GLU A 31 9.32 2.07 5.03
N HIS A 32 8.19 1.57 4.52
CA HIS A 32 8.16 0.43 3.60
C HIS A 32 8.13 0.95 2.18
N LEU A 33 9.19 0.69 1.41
CA LEU A 33 9.30 1.14 0.02
C LEU A 33 8.09 0.65 -0.79
N VAL A 34 7.79 -0.64 -0.70
CA VAL A 34 6.48 -1.18 -1.05
C VAL A 34 5.61 -1.15 0.20
N ALA A 35 4.61 -0.29 0.24
CA ALA A 35 3.69 -0.21 1.36
C ALA A 35 3.07 -1.59 1.68
N SER A 36 2.86 -1.91 2.95
CA SER A 36 2.26 -3.19 3.36
C SER A 36 0.86 -3.39 2.79
N THR A 37 0.12 -2.29 2.58
CA THR A 37 -1.18 -2.28 1.89
C THR A 37 -1.07 -2.72 0.42
N ASN A 38 0.10 -2.54 -0.19
CA ASN A 38 0.40 -2.93 -1.57
C ASN A 38 1.16 -4.29 -1.64
N GLY A 39 1.22 -5.04 -0.53
CA GLY A 39 1.84 -6.36 -0.47
C GLY A 39 3.33 -6.36 -0.11
N GLY A 40 3.87 -5.26 0.41
CA GLY A 40 5.25 -5.21 0.90
C GLY A 40 5.44 -5.93 2.24
N THR A 41 6.58 -6.60 2.40
CA THR A 41 6.97 -7.32 3.62
C THR A 41 7.67 -6.40 4.62
N ASN A 42 7.78 -6.83 5.88
CA ASN A 42 8.56 -6.15 6.93
C ASN A 42 10.05 -6.58 6.93
N GLU A 43 10.53 -7.13 5.81
CA GLU A 43 11.92 -7.56 5.69
C GLU A 43 12.84 -6.35 5.52
N ASP A 44 14.07 -6.46 6.00
CA ASP A 44 15.07 -5.37 5.93
C ASP A 44 15.28 -4.87 4.48
N GLY A 45 15.11 -5.74 3.47
CA GLY A 45 15.22 -5.36 2.05
C GLY A 45 14.09 -4.48 1.51
N ASN A 46 12.96 -4.37 2.22
CA ASN A 46 11.82 -3.51 1.85
C ASN A 46 11.65 -2.31 2.80
N CYS A 47 12.43 -2.24 3.88
CA CYS A 47 12.29 -1.23 4.91
C CYS A 47 13.49 -0.27 4.91
N VAL A 48 13.23 1.02 5.10
CA VAL A 48 14.27 2.04 5.22
C VAL A 48 13.98 2.98 6.37
N ALA A 49 15.02 3.53 6.98
CA ALA A 49 14.89 4.62 7.93
C ALA A 49 14.76 5.96 7.19
N CYS A 50 13.69 6.70 7.46
CA CYS A 50 13.46 8.02 6.88
C CYS A 50 12.90 9.01 7.91
N CYS A 51 12.83 10.29 7.53
CA CYS A 51 12.20 11.31 8.35
C CYS A 51 10.72 11.00 8.57
N LYS A 52 10.25 11.08 9.82
CA LYS A 52 8.85 10.80 10.20
C LYS A 52 7.84 11.63 9.39
N ALA A 53 8.13 12.92 9.17
CA ALA A 53 7.29 13.80 8.36
C ALA A 53 7.15 13.30 6.90
N LEU A 54 8.21 12.73 6.35
CA LEU A 54 8.17 12.14 5.01
C LEU A 54 7.36 10.84 5.01
N ASN A 55 7.55 9.98 6.02
CA ASN A 55 6.80 8.72 6.12
C ASN A 55 5.28 8.98 6.11
N HIS A 56 4.81 9.97 6.86
CA HIS A 56 3.39 10.37 6.84
C HIS A 56 2.91 10.88 5.48
N LEU A 57 3.78 11.54 4.70
CA LEU A 57 3.43 12.02 3.36
C LEU A 57 3.41 10.88 2.33
N LEU A 58 4.31 9.90 2.47
CA LEU A 58 4.41 8.75 1.59
C LEU A 58 3.35 7.70 1.89
N ASP A 59 3.01 7.48 3.17
CA ASP A 59 1.94 6.61 3.66
C ASP A 59 1.68 5.37 2.77
N SER A 60 0.46 5.23 2.28
CA SER A 60 -0.01 4.13 1.43
C SER A 60 0.22 4.36 -0.06
N LYS A 61 1.02 5.37 -0.44
CA LYS A 61 1.35 5.63 -1.84
C LYS A 61 2.07 4.45 -2.47
N SER A 62 1.90 4.28 -3.78
CA SER A 62 2.62 3.25 -4.51
C SER A 62 4.10 3.59 -4.61
N ILE A 63 4.96 2.59 -4.76
CA ILE A 63 6.40 2.81 -5.00
C ILE A 63 6.65 3.76 -6.19
N LYS A 64 5.79 3.70 -7.23
CA LYS A 64 5.84 4.62 -8.37
C LYS A 64 5.67 6.07 -7.92
N ASP A 65 4.67 6.35 -7.09
CA ASP A 65 4.40 7.72 -6.61
C ASP A 65 5.50 8.21 -5.67
N LYS A 66 6.01 7.32 -4.80
CA LYS A 66 7.14 7.63 -3.91
C LYS A 66 8.37 8.02 -4.72
N MET A 67 8.72 7.24 -5.75
CA MET A 67 9.81 7.56 -6.66
C MET A 67 9.54 8.82 -7.48
N GLN A 68 8.31 9.04 -7.95
CA GLN A 68 7.93 10.27 -8.66
C GLN A 68 8.15 11.51 -7.79
N ILE A 69 7.77 11.46 -6.50
CA ILE A 69 7.97 12.55 -5.55
C ILE A 69 9.46 12.88 -5.41
N VAL A 70 10.32 11.86 -5.32
CA VAL A 70 11.78 12.03 -5.26
C VAL A 70 12.33 12.62 -6.56
N LEU A 71 11.93 12.06 -7.70
CA LEU A 71 12.39 12.47 -9.03
C LEU A 71 11.96 13.90 -9.40
N ASN A 72 10.77 14.32 -8.96
CA ASN A 72 10.28 15.67 -9.18
C ASN A 72 11.17 16.74 -8.53
N GLN A 73 11.92 16.40 -7.47
CA GLN A 73 12.87 17.31 -6.83
C GLN A 73 14.28 17.29 -7.45
N ARG A 74 14.49 16.51 -8.53
CA ARG A 74 15.68 16.52 -9.41
C ARG A 74 17.03 16.41 -8.70
N GLY A 75 17.09 15.75 -7.54
CA GLY A 75 18.33 15.42 -6.85
C GLY A 75 18.34 15.84 -5.39
N ASN A 76 18.26 17.15 -5.10
CA ASN A 76 18.37 17.65 -3.73
C ASN A 76 17.04 17.51 -2.99
N PHE A 77 16.66 16.26 -2.73
CA PHE A 77 15.40 15.95 -2.09
C PHE A 77 15.35 16.51 -0.66
N LEU A 78 14.39 17.39 -0.39
CA LEU A 78 14.18 17.97 0.93
C LEU A 78 12.96 17.32 1.58
N CYS A 79 13.20 16.62 2.69
CA CYS A 79 12.11 16.15 3.52
C CYS A 79 11.30 17.34 4.06
N PRO A 80 9.95 17.26 4.05
CA PRO A 80 9.09 18.37 4.47
C PRO A 80 9.25 18.76 5.95
N GLY A 81 9.81 17.87 6.78
CA GLY A 81 10.11 18.16 8.19
C GLY A 81 11.46 18.84 8.44
N ASN A 82 12.27 19.08 7.41
CA ASN A 82 13.62 19.65 7.56
C ASN A 82 13.69 21.17 7.27
N VAL A 83 12.54 21.84 7.23
CA VAL A 83 12.43 23.30 7.30
C VAL A 83 12.27 23.71 8.77
N CYS A 84 13.34 24.18 9.40
CA CYS A 84 13.23 25.06 10.58
C CYS A 84 12.99 26.48 10.04
N PRO A 85 12.01 27.25 10.58
CA PRO A 85 12.27 28.02 11.81
C PRO A 85 11.02 28.11 12.77
N PRO A 86 11.11 28.80 13.93
CA PRO A 86 10.94 28.24 15.26
C PRO A 86 9.49 28.14 15.82
N SER A 87 9.32 27.22 16.77
CA SER A 87 8.41 27.24 17.95
C SER A 87 6.89 27.50 17.79
N ASN A 88 6.14 26.38 17.81
CA ASN A 88 4.89 26.10 18.58
C ASN A 88 3.54 26.80 18.24
N PRO A 89 2.38 26.25 18.70
CA PRO A 89 1.97 24.84 18.77
C PRO A 89 0.54 24.55 18.21
N ALA A 90 0.31 23.27 17.85
CA ALA A 90 -0.93 22.45 17.87
C ALA A 90 -2.33 23.01 17.48
N PRO A 91 -3.18 22.14 16.89
CA PRO A 91 -4.44 21.87 17.57
C PRO A 91 -4.77 20.38 17.72
N THR A 92 -4.95 20.03 19.00
CA THR A 92 -5.99 19.20 19.60
C THR A 92 -6.83 18.24 18.74
N SER A 93 -6.74 16.98 19.15
CA SER A 93 -7.69 15.89 18.97
C SER A 93 -9.09 16.20 19.50
N ASN A 94 -10.12 15.80 18.75
CA ASN A 94 -11.44 15.50 19.28
C ASN A 94 -11.82 14.06 18.89
N PRO A 95 -12.24 13.21 19.83
CA PRO A 95 -13.08 12.04 19.55
C PRO A 95 -14.50 12.30 20.08
N ALA A 96 -15.49 12.28 19.19
CA ALA A 96 -16.89 12.23 19.57
C ALA A 96 -17.57 11.03 18.89
N THR A 97 -18.15 10.22 19.76
CA THR A 97 -18.98 9.03 19.68
C THR A 97 -20.14 9.03 18.67
N ALA A 98 -20.47 7.81 18.20
CA ALA A 98 -21.80 7.18 18.17
C ALA A 98 -22.28 6.64 16.79
N ALA A 99 -22.58 5.34 16.78
CA ALA A 99 -23.39 4.61 15.79
C ALA A 99 -24.87 5.10 15.84
N PRO A 100 -25.80 4.82 14.89
CA PRO A 100 -26.12 3.48 14.37
C PRO A 100 -26.57 3.36 12.88
N LYS A 101 -26.70 2.09 12.47
CA LYS A 101 -27.23 1.49 11.23
C LYS A 101 -28.58 2.09 10.76
N PRO A 102 -28.89 2.10 9.45
CA PRO A 102 -29.84 1.10 8.91
C PRO A 102 -29.39 0.45 7.59
N LEU A 103 -29.77 -0.82 7.41
CA LEU A 103 -29.76 -1.56 6.15
C LEU A 103 -31.05 -1.22 5.37
N PRO A 104 -31.02 -1.16 4.02
CA PRO A 104 -31.71 -2.20 3.24
C PRO A 104 -30.82 -2.67 2.06
N ALA A 105 -30.57 -3.98 1.93
CA ALA A 105 -31.34 -4.93 1.12
C ALA A 105 -31.02 -4.88 -0.39
N THR A 106 -30.21 -5.85 -0.80
CA THR A 106 -30.47 -6.77 -1.93
C THR A 106 -30.04 -6.34 -3.34
N THR A 107 -29.26 -7.26 -3.93
CA THR A 107 -29.04 -7.51 -5.38
C THR A 107 -28.39 -6.40 -6.19
N ASN A 108 -27.07 -6.50 -6.38
CA ASN A 108 -26.25 -6.09 -7.55
C ASN A 108 -24.78 -5.78 -7.18
N GLY A 109 -24.33 -6.10 -5.96
CA GLY A 109 -22.97 -5.82 -5.50
C GLY A 109 -21.84 -6.61 -6.20
N ALA A 110 -22.16 -7.71 -6.88
CA ALA A 110 -21.15 -8.56 -7.53
C ALA A 110 -20.53 -7.88 -8.77
N SER A 111 -21.32 -7.19 -9.59
CA SER A 111 -20.82 -6.46 -10.77
C SER A 111 -19.82 -5.37 -10.36
N THR A 112 -20.17 -4.55 -9.36
CA THR A 112 -19.26 -3.49 -8.87
C THR A 112 -17.95 -4.03 -8.29
N ALA A 113 -17.96 -5.22 -7.68
CA ALA A 113 -16.74 -5.85 -7.16
C ALA A 113 -15.85 -6.38 -8.29
N ILE A 114 -16.45 -6.93 -9.35
CA ILE A 114 -15.73 -7.43 -10.52
C ILE A 114 -15.11 -6.27 -11.29
N ASP A 115 -15.86 -5.18 -11.52
CA ASP A 115 -15.35 -4.00 -12.23
C ASP A 115 -14.16 -3.36 -11.48
N LEU A 116 -14.22 -3.40 -10.15
CA LEU A 116 -13.14 -2.95 -9.29
C LEU A 116 -11.89 -3.85 -9.40
N VAL A 117 -12.07 -5.19 -9.36
CA VAL A 117 -10.96 -6.14 -9.55
C VAL A 117 -10.37 -6.02 -10.95
N GLN A 118 -11.19 -5.87 -11.98
CA GLN A 118 -10.72 -5.66 -13.36
C GLN A 118 -9.93 -4.37 -13.49
N SER A 119 -10.40 -3.28 -12.89
CA SER A 119 -9.70 -1.98 -12.91
C SER A 119 -8.34 -2.07 -12.22
N ASP A 120 -8.25 -2.77 -11.09
CA ASP A 120 -6.99 -3.03 -10.39
C ASP A 120 -6.04 -3.90 -11.25
N LEU A 121 -6.54 -4.99 -11.84
CA LEU A 121 -5.75 -5.84 -12.75
C LEU A 121 -5.26 -5.07 -13.99
N LYS A 122 -6.10 -4.21 -14.58
CA LYS A 122 -5.71 -3.34 -15.70
C LYS A 122 -4.59 -2.38 -15.30
N LYS A 123 -4.74 -1.69 -14.15
CA LYS A 123 -3.71 -0.79 -13.59
C LYS A 123 -2.37 -1.48 -13.33
N ARG A 124 -2.37 -2.77 -12.94
CA ARG A 124 -1.14 -3.53 -12.66
C ARG A 124 -0.32 -3.90 -13.90
N GLY A 125 -0.90 -3.92 -15.10
CA GLY A 125 -0.18 -4.17 -16.36
C GLY A 125 0.72 -5.42 -16.33
N ALA A 126 2.04 -5.25 -16.46
CA ALA A 126 3.02 -6.35 -16.43
C ALA A 126 3.24 -6.99 -15.04
N SER A 127 2.82 -6.31 -13.97
CA SER A 127 2.91 -6.76 -12.57
C SER A 127 1.69 -7.55 -12.11
N ARG A 128 0.87 -8.06 -13.05
CA ARG A 128 -0.29 -8.88 -12.73
C ARG A 128 0.14 -10.21 -12.08
N PRO A 129 -0.57 -10.70 -11.05
CA PRO A 129 -0.28 -11.98 -10.40
C PRO A 129 -0.30 -13.14 -11.40
N ARG A 130 0.79 -13.91 -11.52
CA ARG A 130 0.86 -15.04 -12.48
C ARG A 130 0.44 -16.39 -11.89
N LYS A 131 0.18 -16.43 -10.58
CA LYS A 131 -0.19 -17.63 -9.82
C LYS A 131 -1.55 -17.44 -9.16
N LEU A 132 -2.36 -18.49 -9.13
CA LEU A 132 -3.72 -18.44 -8.57
C LEU A 132 -3.73 -18.03 -7.09
N SER A 133 -2.81 -18.57 -6.30
CA SER A 133 -2.65 -18.17 -4.89
C SER A 133 -2.38 -16.67 -4.71
N THR A 134 -1.51 -16.11 -5.56
CA THR A 134 -1.19 -14.67 -5.53
C THR A 134 -2.38 -13.82 -5.98
N LEU A 135 -3.18 -14.29 -6.94
CA LEU A 135 -4.41 -13.61 -7.34
C LEU A 135 -5.43 -13.61 -6.20
N THR A 136 -5.66 -14.74 -5.54
CA THR A 136 -6.57 -14.84 -4.39
C THR A 136 -6.18 -13.87 -3.28
N SER A 137 -4.89 -13.83 -2.91
CA SER A 137 -4.40 -12.88 -1.91
C SER A 137 -4.56 -11.42 -2.35
N THR A 138 -4.36 -11.14 -3.64
CA THR A 138 -4.52 -9.80 -4.21
C THR A 138 -5.99 -9.34 -4.16
N ILE A 139 -6.93 -10.21 -4.55
CA ILE A 139 -8.37 -9.90 -4.52
C ILE A 139 -8.84 -9.72 -3.07
N LYS A 140 -8.40 -10.57 -2.14
CA LYS A 140 -8.71 -10.41 -0.71
C LYS A 140 -8.22 -9.08 -0.15
N ALA A 141 -7.00 -8.66 -0.51
CA ALA A 141 -6.44 -7.38 -0.09
C ALA A 141 -7.24 -6.19 -0.67
N LEU A 142 -7.59 -6.26 -1.95
CA LEU A 142 -8.39 -5.24 -2.63
C LEU A 142 -9.79 -5.08 -2.02
N LEU A 143 -10.47 -6.20 -1.73
CA LEU A 143 -11.78 -6.17 -1.10
C LEU A 143 -11.71 -5.61 0.33
N LYS A 144 -10.68 -6.00 1.09
CA LYS A 144 -10.42 -5.46 2.44
C LYS A 144 -10.19 -3.95 2.40
N GLN A 145 -9.45 -3.44 1.42
CA GLN A 145 -9.20 -2.00 1.24
C GLN A 145 -10.48 -1.23 0.94
N GLN A 146 -11.43 -1.84 0.21
CA GLN A 146 -12.72 -1.24 -0.11
C GLN A 146 -13.81 -1.51 0.95
N GLN A 147 -13.44 -2.05 2.12
CA GLN A 147 -14.37 -2.46 3.18
C GLN A 147 -15.47 -3.41 2.68
N LYS A 148 -15.18 -4.19 1.63
CA LYS A 148 -16.06 -5.22 1.08
C LYS A 148 -15.80 -6.57 1.75
N PRO A 149 -16.82 -7.44 1.86
CA PRO A 149 -16.64 -8.79 2.37
C PRO A 149 -15.59 -9.53 1.54
N ASN A 150 -14.56 -10.04 2.21
CA ASN A 150 -13.39 -10.68 1.61
C ASN A 150 -13.27 -12.17 2.00
N SER A 151 -14.41 -12.80 2.31
CA SER A 151 -14.52 -14.22 2.62
C SER A 151 -14.01 -15.07 1.46
N ASP A 152 -13.45 -16.25 1.76
CA ASP A 152 -12.93 -17.17 0.73
C ASP A 152 -13.97 -17.56 -0.31
N ALA A 153 -15.22 -17.77 0.11
CA ALA A 153 -16.33 -18.07 -0.78
C ALA A 153 -16.62 -16.92 -1.78
N GLU A 154 -16.50 -15.66 -1.33
CA GLU A 154 -16.72 -14.49 -2.19
C GLU A 154 -15.56 -14.29 -3.18
N VAL A 155 -14.32 -14.50 -2.73
CA VAL A 155 -13.15 -14.42 -3.62
C VAL A 155 -13.18 -15.53 -4.67
N ALA A 156 -13.58 -16.75 -4.28
CA ALA A 156 -13.77 -17.85 -5.22
C ALA A 156 -14.84 -17.51 -6.28
N LYS A 157 -15.99 -16.96 -5.87
CA LYS A 157 -17.05 -16.51 -6.81
C LYS A 157 -16.52 -15.46 -7.79
N LEU A 158 -15.72 -14.50 -7.33
CA LEU A 158 -15.13 -13.47 -8.18
C LEU A 158 -14.14 -14.04 -9.20
N ILE A 159 -13.32 -15.03 -8.79
CA ILE A 159 -12.38 -15.70 -9.71
C ILE A 159 -13.16 -16.49 -10.78
N THR A 160 -14.19 -17.25 -10.39
CA THR A 160 -15.06 -17.99 -11.33
C THR A 160 -15.75 -17.06 -12.31
N GLU A 161 -16.24 -15.91 -11.85
CA GLU A 161 -16.90 -14.94 -12.71
C GLU A 161 -15.92 -14.23 -13.65
N LEU A 162 -14.68 -13.99 -13.23
CA LEU A 162 -13.63 -13.47 -14.12
C LEU A 162 -13.20 -14.50 -15.19
N GLN A 163 -13.21 -15.79 -14.87
CA GLN A 163 -13.02 -16.86 -15.85
C GLN A 163 -14.18 -16.92 -16.85
N LYS A 164 -15.42 -16.88 -16.34
CA LYS A 164 -16.65 -16.91 -17.15
C LYS A 164 -16.71 -15.75 -18.15
N ARG A 165 -16.23 -14.56 -17.76
CA ARG A 165 -16.13 -13.38 -18.63
C ARG A 165 -14.95 -13.43 -19.62
N GLY A 166 -14.13 -14.48 -19.58
CA GLY A 166 -13.00 -14.67 -20.48
C GLY A 166 -11.77 -13.80 -20.16
N ASN A 167 -11.76 -13.10 -19.03
CA ASN A 167 -10.68 -12.16 -18.69
C ASN A 167 -9.41 -12.85 -18.19
N LEU A 168 -9.54 -14.08 -17.69
CA LEU A 168 -8.42 -14.88 -17.20
C LEU A 168 -8.64 -16.36 -17.45
N ILE A 169 -7.56 -17.03 -17.83
CA ILE A 169 -7.46 -18.47 -18.03
C ILE A 169 -6.58 -19.01 -16.90
N VAL A 170 -7.11 -19.97 -16.16
CA VAL A 170 -6.35 -20.69 -15.14
C VAL A 170 -5.94 -22.03 -15.73
N THR A 171 -4.63 -22.29 -15.76
CA THR A 171 -4.06 -23.56 -16.19
C THR A 171 -3.25 -24.11 -15.03
N ASP A 172 -3.78 -25.15 -14.38
CA ASP A 172 -3.22 -25.77 -13.19
C ASP A 172 -3.09 -24.78 -12.01
N THR A 173 -1.93 -24.13 -11.89
CA THR A 173 -1.62 -23.10 -10.89
C THR A 173 -1.26 -21.74 -11.50
N LYS A 174 -1.12 -21.67 -12.81
CA LYS A 174 -0.73 -20.46 -13.56
C LYS A 174 -1.97 -19.73 -14.08
N ILE A 175 -1.90 -18.40 -14.06
CA ILE A 175 -2.94 -17.53 -14.61
C ILE A 175 -2.40 -16.81 -15.84
N THR A 176 -3.17 -16.87 -16.92
CA THR A 176 -2.95 -16.09 -18.14
C THR A 176 -4.10 -15.10 -18.30
N TYR A 177 -3.80 -13.82 -18.51
CA TYR A 177 -4.84 -12.79 -18.63
C TYR A 177 -5.15 -12.52 -20.10
N LYS A 178 -6.45 -12.47 -20.43
CA LYS A 178 -7.00 -11.99 -21.71
C LYS A 178 -7.78 -10.69 -21.50
N LEU A 179 -7.19 -9.76 -20.75
CA LEU A 179 -7.74 -8.43 -20.55
C LEU A 179 -7.37 -7.57 -21.77
N GLY A 180 -8.30 -7.45 -22.72
CA GLY A 180 -8.26 -6.46 -23.80
C GLY A 180 -8.34 -5.02 -23.31
#